data_AF-A0A4S8MZH0-F1
#
_entry.id   AF-A0A4S8MZH0-F1
#
_cell.length_a   1.000
_cell.length_b   1.000
_cell.length_c   1.000
_cell.angle_alpha   90.00
_cell.angle_beta   90.00
_cell.angle_gamma   90.00
#
_symmetry.space_group_name_H-M   'P 1'
#
loop_
_entity.id
_entity.type
_entity.pdbx_description
1 polymer ?
#
loop_
_entity_poly.entity_id
_entity_poly.type
_entity_poly.pdbx_seq_one_letter_code
_entity_poly.pdbx_strand_id
1 'polypeptide(L)'
;VAMVIVTPLAIGLGLVISHYAPRRLAKPVGFLVDLLAAVPSVVFGLWGLIVLAPYLKPFHEFLVDYFGWIPFFDGPASATGRTILTAGIVLALMALPIVTAIMREIFAQTPRAHEEAALALGATRWEMIRLAVFPYARSGMVAALMLGLGRALGETMAVAMVLSTTGIIVSLDIVSSANSNTIAAFIARSFKEASGTSVNVLIFAGLALFVLTFAVNFLGRWIATRGVAKG
;
A
#
# COMPACT_ATOMS: atom_id res chain seq x y z
N VAL A 1 -4.99 -5.23 -3.45
CA VAL A 1 -5.21 -5.31 -1.98
C VAL A 1 -4.55 -4.15 -1.24
N ALA A 2 -3.21 -4.07 -1.19
CA ALA A 2 -2.51 -3.08 -0.36
C ALA A 2 -2.98 -1.64 -0.53
N MET A 3 -3.07 -1.14 -1.78
CA MET A 3 -3.52 0.24 -2.04
C MET A 3 -4.97 0.49 -1.65
N VAL A 4 -5.85 -0.50 -1.77
CA VAL A 4 -7.26 -0.37 -1.38
C VAL A 4 -7.37 -0.12 0.13
N ILE A 5 -6.47 -0.74 0.91
CA ILE A 5 -6.39 -0.57 2.36
C ILE A 5 -5.67 0.74 2.73
N VAL A 6 -4.51 0.99 2.13
CA VAL A 6 -3.65 2.15 2.46
C VAL A 6 -4.30 3.47 2.11
N THR A 7 -4.96 3.57 0.96
CA THR A 7 -5.50 4.84 0.47
C THR A 7 -6.43 5.52 1.47
N PRO A 8 -7.54 4.90 1.92
CA PRO A 8 -8.44 5.54 2.88
C PRO A 8 -7.78 5.75 4.25
N LEU A 9 -6.96 4.80 4.72
CA LEU A 9 -6.30 4.90 6.02
C LEU A 9 -5.28 6.05 6.06
N ALA A 10 -4.46 6.19 5.02
CA ALA A 10 -3.44 7.23 4.95
C ALA A 10 -4.05 8.63 4.79
N ILE A 11 -5.14 8.75 4.01
CA ILE A 11 -5.90 10.02 3.92
C ILE A 11 -6.49 10.36 5.28
N GLY A 12 -7.15 9.39 5.94
CA GLY A 12 -7.75 9.59 7.27
C GLY A 12 -6.72 10.00 8.33
N LEU A 13 -5.63 9.24 8.47
CA LEU A 13 -4.55 9.56 9.41
C LEU A 13 -3.88 10.90 9.07
N GLY A 14 -3.62 11.16 7.79
CA GLY A 14 -3.05 12.42 7.34
C GLY A 14 -3.92 13.62 7.72
N LEU A 15 -5.24 13.53 7.51
CA LEU A 15 -6.20 14.56 7.91
C LEU A 15 -6.30 14.72 9.41
N VAL A 16 -6.33 13.61 10.16
CA VAL A 16 -6.40 13.66 11.61
C VAL A 16 -5.18 14.36 12.18
N ILE A 17 -3.98 14.00 11.72
CA ILE A 17 -2.74 14.60 12.22
C ILE A 17 -2.61 16.07 11.81
N SER A 18 -3.08 16.45 10.61
CA SER A 18 -2.95 17.82 10.11
C SER A 18 -4.01 18.78 10.64
N HIS A 19 -5.29 18.39 10.68
CA HIS A 19 -6.41 19.32 10.90
C HIS A 19 -7.26 19.04 12.14
N TYR A 20 -7.40 17.78 12.57
CA TYR A 20 -8.28 17.44 13.70
C TYR A 20 -7.55 17.32 15.03
N ALA A 21 -6.33 16.79 15.04
CA ALA A 21 -5.60 16.48 16.25
C ALA A 21 -5.01 17.75 16.89
N PRO A 22 -5.11 17.93 18.22
CA PRO A 22 -4.41 19.01 18.89
C PRO A 22 -2.89 18.79 18.81
N ARG A 23 -2.12 19.89 18.81
CA ARG A 23 -0.64 19.85 18.64
C ARG A 23 0.08 18.88 19.58
N ARG A 24 -0.48 18.62 20.78
CA ARG A 24 0.06 17.67 21.78
C ARG A 24 -0.09 16.21 21.37
N LEU A 25 -1.09 15.87 20.56
CA LEU A 25 -1.34 14.53 20.02
C LEU A 25 -0.75 14.36 18.61
N ALA A 26 -0.82 15.40 17.78
CA ALA A 26 -0.30 15.36 16.41
C ALA A 26 1.20 15.03 16.36
N LYS A 27 2.00 15.63 17.26
CA LYS A 27 3.46 15.39 17.35
C LYS A 27 3.82 13.93 17.66
N PRO A 28 3.36 13.32 18.77
CA PRO A 28 3.71 11.93 19.09
C PRO A 28 3.15 10.94 18.08
N VAL A 29 1.92 11.13 17.58
CA VAL A 29 1.35 10.26 16.55
C VAL A 29 2.17 10.35 15.26
N GLY A 30 2.55 11.56 14.85
CA GLY A 30 3.41 11.76 13.69
C GLY A 30 4.76 11.07 13.85
N PHE A 31 5.39 11.21 15.01
CA PHE A 31 6.65 10.54 15.33
C PHE A 31 6.52 9.00 15.30
N LEU A 32 5.44 8.43 15.84
CA LEU A 32 5.19 6.98 15.79
C LEU A 32 5.03 6.48 14.34
N VAL A 33 4.34 7.24 13.50
CA VAL A 33 4.22 6.95 12.07
C VAL A 33 5.58 6.97 11.39
N ASP A 34 6.39 7.98 11.67
CA ASP A 34 7.74 8.12 11.10
C ASP A 34 8.68 7.01 11.59
N LEU A 35 8.56 6.59 12.86
CA LEU A 35 9.26 5.42 13.40
C LEU A 35 8.85 4.12 12.70
N LEU A 36 7.55 3.94 12.41
CA LEU A 36 7.06 2.75 11.72
C LEU A 36 7.65 2.65 10.30
N ALA A 37 7.90 3.79 9.63
CA ALA A 37 8.57 3.82 8.32
C ALA A 37 10.04 3.38 8.37
N ALA A 38 10.70 3.49 9.53
CA ALA A 38 12.09 3.08 9.73
C ALA A 38 12.26 1.57 9.97
N VAL A 39 11.17 0.85 10.25
CA VAL A 39 11.22 -0.59 10.49
C VAL A 39 11.59 -1.33 9.20
N PRO A 40 12.61 -2.22 9.22
CA PRO A 40 13.00 -2.97 8.03
C PRO A 40 11.88 -3.86 7.48
N SER A 41 11.80 -4.00 6.16
CA SER A 41 10.77 -4.80 5.49
C SER A 41 10.76 -6.27 5.90
N VAL A 42 11.93 -6.85 6.18
CA VAL A 42 12.09 -8.23 6.66
C VAL A 42 11.37 -8.45 7.99
N VAL A 43 11.36 -7.45 8.88
CA VAL A 43 10.67 -7.54 10.17
C VAL A 43 9.16 -7.66 9.96
N PHE A 44 8.59 -6.83 9.08
CA PHE A 44 7.18 -6.93 8.70
C PHE A 44 6.86 -8.26 8.01
N GLY A 45 7.73 -8.74 7.12
CA GLY A 45 7.56 -10.03 6.45
C GLY A 45 7.57 -11.21 7.44
N LEU A 46 8.50 -11.21 8.39
CA LEU A 46 8.59 -12.25 9.42
C LEU A 46 7.41 -12.20 10.39
N TRP A 47 7.03 -11.01 10.86
CA TRP A 47 5.83 -10.83 11.68
C TRP A 47 4.56 -11.25 10.93
N GLY A 48 4.47 -10.90 9.65
CA GLY A 48 3.39 -11.29 8.76
C GLY A 48 3.26 -12.81 8.64
N LEU A 49 4.39 -13.51 8.59
CA LEU A 49 4.45 -14.97 8.53
C LEU A 49 4.09 -15.63 9.86
N ILE A 50 4.69 -15.19 10.96
CA ILE A 50 4.62 -15.89 12.26
C ILE A 50 3.35 -15.52 13.03
N VAL A 51 2.90 -14.27 12.93
CA VAL A 51 1.81 -13.73 13.75
C VAL A 51 0.56 -13.51 12.92
N LEU A 52 0.67 -12.72 11.84
CA LEU A 52 -0.51 -12.29 11.09
C LEU A 52 -1.17 -13.45 10.31
N ALA A 53 -0.38 -14.26 9.60
CA ALA A 53 -0.91 -15.36 8.81
C ALA A 53 -1.73 -16.37 9.65
N PRO A 54 -1.25 -16.85 10.82
CA PRO A 54 -2.07 -17.66 11.72
C PRO A 54 -3.32 -16.95 12.24
N TYR A 55 -3.20 -15.67 12.57
CA TYR A 55 -4.31 -14.88 13.12
C TYR A 55 -5.43 -14.64 12.09
N LEU A 56 -5.09 -14.51 10.81
CA LEU A 56 -6.05 -14.30 9.73
C LEU A 56 -6.74 -15.58 9.24
N LYS A 57 -6.32 -16.78 9.66
CA LYS A 57 -6.96 -18.05 9.26
C LYS A 57 -8.49 -18.07 9.47
N PRO A 58 -9.03 -17.78 10.68
CA PRO A 58 -10.48 -17.79 10.88
C PRO A 58 -11.19 -16.73 10.03
N PHE A 59 -10.52 -15.61 9.73
CA PHE A 59 -11.06 -14.58 8.86
C PHE A 59 -11.10 -15.04 7.39
N HIS A 60 -10.08 -15.76 6.93
CA HIS A 60 -10.07 -16.39 5.61
C HIS A 60 -11.18 -17.44 5.45
N GLU A 61 -11.38 -18.29 6.46
CA GLU A 61 -12.46 -19.28 6.49
C GLU A 61 -13.82 -18.58 6.43
N PHE A 62 -14.04 -17.56 7.26
CA PHE A 62 -15.23 -16.72 7.19
C PHE A 62 -15.45 -16.10 5.79
N LEU A 63 -14.40 -15.59 5.15
CA LEU A 63 -14.52 -15.03 3.81
C LEU A 63 -14.95 -16.07 2.77
N VAL A 64 -14.41 -17.29 2.83
CA VAL A 64 -14.80 -18.37 1.92
C VAL A 64 -16.24 -18.83 2.21
N ASP A 65 -16.59 -19.03 3.48
CA ASP A 65 -17.90 -19.56 3.87
C ASP A 65 -19.06 -18.61 3.52
N TYR A 66 -18.86 -17.29 3.69
CA TYR A 66 -19.91 -16.29 3.47
C TYR A 66 -19.81 -15.58 2.12
N PHE A 67 -18.61 -15.43 1.58
CA PHE A 67 -18.34 -14.69 0.34
C PHE A 67 -17.73 -15.54 -0.78
N GLY A 68 -17.73 -16.87 -0.66
CA GLY A 68 -17.20 -17.79 -1.68
C GLY A 68 -17.90 -17.70 -3.05
N TRP A 69 -19.07 -17.08 -3.13
CA TRP A 69 -19.72 -16.76 -4.41
C TRP A 69 -18.98 -15.66 -5.22
N ILE A 70 -18.07 -14.91 -4.58
CA ILE A 70 -17.23 -13.92 -5.24
C ILE A 70 -15.94 -14.62 -5.71
N PRO A 71 -15.52 -14.46 -6.98
CA PRO A 71 -14.31 -15.08 -7.52
C PRO A 71 -13.00 -14.77 -6.77
N PHE A 72 -13.00 -13.74 -5.92
CA PHE A 72 -11.85 -13.38 -5.07
C PHE A 72 -11.73 -14.25 -3.81
N PHE A 73 -12.80 -14.96 -3.41
CA PHE A 73 -12.90 -15.74 -2.17
C PHE A 73 -13.38 -17.18 -2.42
N ASP A 74 -13.25 -17.66 -3.66
CA ASP A 74 -13.74 -18.97 -4.12
C ASP A 74 -13.21 -20.15 -3.27
N GLY A 75 -12.00 -20.02 -2.73
CA GLY A 75 -11.39 -20.97 -1.81
C GLY A 75 -10.65 -22.11 -2.52
N PRO A 76 -10.19 -23.13 -1.77
CA PRO A 76 -10.34 -23.31 -0.33
C PRO A 76 -9.41 -22.40 0.48
N ALA A 77 -9.86 -21.95 1.66
CA ALA A 77 -9.09 -21.10 2.55
C ALA A 77 -7.73 -21.73 2.90
N SER A 78 -6.66 -20.93 2.87
CA SER A 78 -5.32 -21.46 3.14
C SER A 78 -5.16 -21.91 4.59
N ALA A 79 -4.86 -23.19 4.79
CA ALA A 79 -4.58 -23.77 6.11
C ALA A 79 -3.38 -23.13 6.84
N THR A 80 -2.52 -22.40 6.12
CA THR A 80 -1.38 -21.66 6.70
C THR A 80 -1.63 -20.15 6.82
N GLY A 81 -2.68 -19.62 6.20
CA GLY A 81 -2.95 -18.18 6.12
C GLY A 81 -1.95 -17.39 5.26
N ARG A 82 -1.09 -18.08 4.50
CA ARG A 82 -0.02 -17.50 3.66
C ARG A 82 -0.55 -17.14 2.26
N THR A 83 -1.44 -16.15 2.22
CA THR A 83 -2.25 -15.80 1.03
C THR A 83 -1.85 -14.45 0.43
N ILE A 84 -2.34 -14.15 -0.78
CA ILE A 84 -2.21 -12.82 -1.41
C ILE A 84 -2.83 -11.74 -0.51
N LEU A 85 -3.95 -12.04 0.18
CA LEU A 85 -4.58 -11.11 1.11
C LEU A 85 -3.65 -10.79 2.30
N THR A 86 -3.07 -11.78 2.96
CA THR A 86 -2.11 -11.57 4.06
C THR A 86 -0.90 -10.76 3.60
N ALA A 87 -0.30 -11.13 2.47
CA ALA A 87 0.82 -10.38 1.90
C ALA A 87 0.41 -8.93 1.57
N GLY A 88 -0.80 -8.73 1.05
CA GLY A 88 -1.37 -7.42 0.76
C GLY A 88 -1.59 -6.56 2.02
N ILE A 89 -1.98 -7.16 3.15
CA ILE A 89 -2.12 -6.47 4.44
C ILE A 89 -0.75 -6.07 5.00
N VAL A 90 0.25 -6.97 4.93
CA VAL A 90 1.62 -6.65 5.34
C VAL A 90 2.17 -5.49 4.51
N LEU A 91 2.01 -5.54 3.19
CA LEU A 91 2.37 -4.44 2.29
C LEU A 91 1.62 -3.15 2.63
N ALA A 92 0.33 -3.25 3.00
CA ALA A 92 -0.44 -2.09 3.41
C ALA A 92 0.16 -1.43 4.65
N LEU A 93 0.48 -2.21 5.69
CA LEU A 93 1.11 -1.71 6.92
C LEU A 93 2.45 -1.03 6.65
N MET A 94 3.22 -1.53 5.68
CA MET A 94 4.51 -0.96 5.29
C MET A 94 4.39 0.33 4.49
N ALA A 95 3.43 0.42 3.57
CA ALA A 95 3.20 1.61 2.75
C ALA A 95 2.46 2.72 3.53
N LEU A 96 1.63 2.34 4.50
CA LEU A 96 0.83 3.25 5.32
C LEU A 96 1.64 4.41 5.92
N PRO A 97 2.77 4.20 6.63
CA PRO A 97 3.45 5.30 7.28
C PRO A 97 4.06 6.30 6.30
N ILE A 98 4.60 5.80 5.18
CA ILE A 98 5.19 6.64 4.13
C ILE A 98 4.09 7.49 3.47
N VAL A 99 3.00 6.86 3.04
CA VAL A 99 1.89 7.58 2.39
C VAL A 99 1.28 8.57 3.38
N THR A 100 1.06 8.18 4.64
CA THR A 100 0.51 9.06 5.68
C THR A 100 1.38 10.28 5.95
N ALA A 101 2.70 10.11 6.05
CA ALA A 101 3.63 11.22 6.28
C ALA A 101 3.58 12.25 5.14
N ILE A 102 3.51 11.77 3.90
CA ILE A 102 3.40 12.64 2.71
C ILE A 102 2.02 13.30 2.65
N MET A 103 0.94 12.57 2.90
CA MET A 103 -0.43 13.11 2.93
C MET A 103 -0.56 14.24 3.97
N ARG A 104 -0.03 14.02 5.18
CA ARG A 104 0.01 15.03 6.26
C ARG A 104 0.69 16.31 5.80
N GLU A 105 1.83 16.21 5.12
CA GLU A 105 2.59 17.35 4.63
C GLU A 105 1.81 18.10 3.53
N ILE A 106 1.24 17.37 2.56
CA ILE A 106 0.42 17.96 1.50
C ILE A 106 -0.79 18.70 2.08
N PHE A 107 -1.49 18.10 3.05
CA PHE A 107 -2.65 18.75 3.67
C PHE A 107 -2.24 20.00 4.44
N ALA A 108 -1.11 19.97 5.15
CA ALA A 108 -0.60 21.12 5.89
C ALA A 108 -0.14 22.29 5.01
N GLN A 109 0.12 22.05 3.71
CA GLN A 109 0.48 23.07 2.72
C GLN A 109 -0.71 23.80 2.11
N THR A 110 -1.95 23.45 2.50
CA THR A 110 -3.15 24.15 2.03
C THR A 110 -3.11 25.62 2.48
N PRO A 111 -3.42 26.60 1.59
CA PRO A 111 -3.37 28.00 1.96
C PRO A 111 -4.38 28.32 3.07
N ARG A 112 -3.86 28.82 4.21
CA ARG A 112 -4.70 29.19 5.37
C ARG A 112 -5.80 30.18 5.03
N ALA A 113 -5.55 31.08 4.07
CA ALA A 113 -6.56 32.04 3.61
C ALA A 113 -7.83 31.35 3.08
N HIS A 114 -7.70 30.23 2.37
CA HIS A 114 -8.86 29.47 1.88
C HIS A 114 -9.59 28.75 3.01
N GLU A 115 -8.85 28.21 3.99
CA GLU A 115 -9.43 27.53 5.15
C GLU A 115 -10.18 28.51 6.06
N GLU A 116 -9.54 29.63 6.40
CA GLU A 116 -10.10 30.67 7.27
C GLU A 116 -11.30 31.36 6.60
N ALA A 117 -11.25 31.61 5.28
CA ALA A 117 -12.39 32.15 4.55
C ALA A 117 -13.59 31.18 4.57
N ALA A 118 -13.37 29.89 4.35
CA ALA A 118 -14.44 28.90 4.43
C ALA A 118 -15.08 28.87 5.83
N LEU A 119 -14.26 28.86 6.88
CA LEU A 119 -14.76 28.90 8.26
C LEU A 119 -15.50 30.21 8.59
N ALA A 120 -15.02 31.35 8.07
CA ALA A 120 -15.66 32.65 8.26
C ALA A 120 -17.04 32.75 7.58
N LEU A 121 -17.25 32.00 6.50
CA LEU A 121 -18.55 31.85 5.83
C LEU A 121 -19.50 30.89 6.57
N GLY A 122 -19.12 30.40 7.75
CA GLY A 122 -19.92 29.48 8.56
C GLY A 122 -19.76 28.01 8.22
N ALA A 123 -18.77 27.64 7.38
CA ALA A 123 -18.51 26.24 7.07
C ALA A 123 -18.02 25.49 8.32
N THR A 124 -18.47 24.24 8.46
CA THR A 124 -17.92 23.30 9.43
C THR A 124 -16.50 22.87 9.05
N ARG A 125 -15.74 22.30 9.98
CA ARG A 125 -14.39 21.78 9.71
C ARG A 125 -14.36 20.76 8.57
N TRP A 126 -15.39 19.93 8.46
CA TRP A 126 -15.47 18.94 7.38
C TRP A 126 -15.77 19.59 6.02
N GLU A 127 -16.64 20.59 6.00
CA GLU A 127 -16.93 21.36 4.78
C GLU A 127 -15.70 22.14 4.32
N MET A 128 -14.96 22.77 5.24
CA MET A 128 -13.68 23.41 4.94
C MET A 128 -12.69 22.41 4.30
N ILE A 129 -12.56 21.19 4.86
CA ILE A 129 -11.68 20.17 4.28
C ILE A 129 -12.13 19.76 2.88
N ARG A 130 -13.44 19.56 2.68
CA ARG A 130 -13.98 19.20 1.36
C ARG A 130 -13.81 20.29 0.31
N LEU A 131 -13.92 21.56 0.70
CA LEU A 131 -13.96 22.71 -0.21
C LEU A 131 -12.57 23.32 -0.45
N ALA A 132 -11.68 23.31 0.53
CA ALA A 132 -10.34 23.91 0.44
C ALA A 132 -9.24 22.84 0.36
N VAL A 133 -9.17 21.94 1.34
CA VAL A 133 -8.04 21.00 1.50
C VAL A 133 -8.03 19.95 0.40
N PHE A 134 -9.12 19.22 0.18
CA PHE A 134 -9.14 18.14 -0.81
C PHE A 134 -8.87 18.63 -2.24
N PRO A 135 -9.49 19.73 -2.74
CA PRO A 135 -9.18 20.26 -4.07
C PRO A 135 -7.72 20.67 -4.23
N TYR A 136 -7.15 21.34 -3.23
CA TYR A 136 -5.74 21.75 -3.25
C TYR A 136 -4.79 20.55 -3.21
N ALA A 137 -5.12 19.55 -2.39
CA ALA A 137 -4.29 18.38 -2.19
C ALA A 137 -4.39 17.31 -3.29
N ARG A 138 -5.30 17.40 -4.28
CA ARG A 138 -5.59 16.30 -5.23
C ARG A 138 -4.36 15.76 -5.92
N SER A 139 -3.55 16.64 -6.51
CA SER A 139 -2.33 16.26 -7.24
C SER A 139 -1.29 15.63 -6.32
N GLY A 140 -1.11 16.21 -5.13
CA GLY A 140 -0.24 15.66 -4.09
C GLY A 140 -0.70 14.29 -3.61
N MET A 141 -2.01 14.10 -3.35
CA MET A 141 -2.57 12.83 -2.91
C MET A 141 -2.30 11.73 -3.94
N VAL A 142 -2.54 12.01 -5.22
CA VAL A 142 -2.22 11.05 -6.30
C VAL A 142 -0.73 10.74 -6.33
N ALA A 143 0.16 11.74 -6.20
CA ALA A 143 1.60 11.52 -6.17
C ALA A 143 2.04 10.64 -4.99
N ALA A 144 1.49 10.88 -3.80
CA ALA A 144 1.77 10.09 -2.60
C ALA A 144 1.32 8.63 -2.74
N LEU A 145 0.13 8.41 -3.31
CA LEU A 145 -0.38 7.06 -3.58
C LEU A 145 0.46 6.34 -4.64
N MET A 146 0.89 7.04 -5.69
CA MET A 146 1.76 6.45 -6.73
C MET A 146 3.12 6.06 -6.16
N LEU A 147 3.68 6.85 -5.23
CA LEU A 147 4.92 6.47 -4.54
C LEU A 147 4.73 5.21 -3.68
N GLY A 148 3.62 5.12 -2.95
CA GLY A 148 3.25 3.92 -2.20
C GLY A 148 3.09 2.70 -3.11
N LEU A 149 2.47 2.88 -4.28
CA LEU A 149 2.28 1.85 -5.31
C LEU A 149 3.61 1.35 -5.87
N GLY A 150 4.49 2.27 -6.26
CA GLY A 150 5.83 1.94 -6.76
C GLY A 150 6.65 1.14 -5.74
N ARG A 151 6.57 1.53 -4.47
CA ARG A 151 7.19 0.77 -3.37
C ARG A 151 6.58 -0.62 -3.21
N ALA A 152 5.26 -0.74 -3.23
CA ALA A 152 4.57 -2.02 -3.08
C ALA A 152 4.86 -2.98 -4.24
N LEU A 153 4.97 -2.47 -5.47
CA LEU A 153 5.34 -3.25 -6.66
C LEU A 153 6.79 -3.76 -6.59
N GLY A 154 7.69 -2.94 -6.04
CA GLY A 154 9.10 -3.29 -5.85
C GLY A 154 9.38 -4.11 -4.58
N GLU A 155 8.39 -4.32 -3.71
CA GLU A 155 8.61 -5.01 -2.44
C GLU A 155 8.87 -6.50 -2.68
N THR A 156 10.08 -6.92 -2.32
CA THR A 156 10.61 -8.24 -2.67
C THR A 156 10.62 -9.18 -1.48
N MET A 157 11.18 -8.74 -0.35
CA MET A 157 11.47 -9.63 0.77
C MET A 157 10.23 -9.92 1.62
N ALA A 158 9.43 -8.90 1.95
CA ALA A 158 8.23 -9.11 2.76
C ALA A 158 7.25 -10.08 2.07
N VAL A 159 7.03 -9.87 0.76
CA VAL A 159 6.15 -10.72 -0.05
C VAL A 159 6.73 -12.13 -0.20
N ALA A 160 8.03 -12.25 -0.50
CA ALA A 160 8.68 -13.55 -0.62
C ALA A 160 8.61 -14.36 0.67
N MET A 161 8.66 -13.73 1.84
CA MET A 161 8.58 -14.44 3.12
C MET A 161 7.15 -14.88 3.45
N VAL A 162 6.16 -14.00 3.27
CA VAL A 162 4.77 -14.25 3.69
C VAL A 162 4.02 -15.17 2.73
N LEU A 163 4.19 -14.96 1.43
CA LEU A 163 3.41 -15.67 0.41
C LEU A 163 3.90 -17.11 0.25
N SER A 164 2.97 -18.07 0.17
CA SER A 164 3.28 -19.45 -0.22
C SER A 164 2.86 -19.67 -1.67
N THR A 165 3.83 -19.85 -2.57
CA THR A 165 3.58 -19.97 -4.00
C THR A 165 3.50 -21.43 -4.42
N THR A 166 2.47 -21.81 -5.17
CA THR A 166 2.22 -23.19 -5.62
C THR A 166 2.37 -23.29 -7.15
N GLY A 167 3.48 -22.72 -7.68
CA GLY A 167 3.75 -22.66 -9.12
C GLY A 167 3.09 -21.47 -9.84
N ILE A 168 3.00 -21.54 -11.18
CA ILE A 168 2.33 -20.53 -12.02
C ILE A 168 0.85 -20.90 -12.10
N ILE A 169 0.07 -20.42 -11.14
CA ILE A 169 -1.39 -20.53 -11.15
C ILE A 169 -1.94 -19.11 -11.36
N VAL A 170 -2.81 -18.96 -12.36
CA VAL A 170 -3.54 -17.71 -12.61
C VAL A 170 -4.92 -17.87 -12.01
N SER A 171 -5.06 -17.52 -10.73
CA SER A 171 -6.33 -17.45 -10.02
C SER A 171 -6.56 -16.02 -9.55
N LEU A 172 -7.82 -15.59 -9.56
CA LEU A 172 -8.24 -14.31 -8.97
C LEU A 172 -8.44 -14.42 -7.45
N ASP A 173 -8.43 -15.63 -6.91
CA ASP A 173 -8.59 -15.91 -5.49
C ASP A 173 -7.41 -15.35 -4.67
N ILE A 174 -7.73 -14.57 -3.66
CA ILE A 174 -6.75 -13.92 -2.77
C ILE A 174 -6.63 -14.59 -1.39
N VAL A 175 -7.43 -15.63 -1.12
CA VAL A 175 -7.55 -16.34 0.17
C VAL A 175 -7.10 -17.81 0.08
N SER A 176 -7.01 -18.38 -1.12
CA SER A 176 -6.53 -19.77 -1.26
C SER A 176 -5.02 -19.95 -1.09
N SER A 177 -4.61 -21.22 -1.06
CA SER A 177 -3.19 -21.62 -1.07
C SER A 177 -2.58 -21.61 -2.47
N ALA A 178 -3.37 -21.39 -3.52
CA ALA A 178 -2.92 -21.31 -4.91
C ALA A 178 -2.51 -19.87 -5.24
N ASN A 179 -1.37 -19.42 -4.72
CA ASN A 179 -0.90 -18.05 -4.91
C ASN A 179 0.09 -17.93 -6.08
N SER A 180 -0.15 -16.94 -6.94
CA SER A 180 0.81 -16.49 -7.96
C SER A 180 2.00 -15.77 -7.33
N ASN A 181 3.20 -15.96 -7.88
CA ASN A 181 4.40 -15.26 -7.41
C ASN A 181 4.47 -13.83 -7.98
N THR A 182 5.04 -12.88 -7.23
CA THR A 182 5.40 -11.57 -7.81
C THR A 182 6.69 -11.72 -8.61
N ILE A 183 6.90 -10.88 -9.64
CA ILE A 183 8.13 -10.95 -10.46
C ILE A 183 9.37 -10.78 -9.56
N ALA A 184 9.31 -9.87 -8.59
CA ALA A 184 10.40 -9.64 -7.65
C ALA A 184 10.67 -10.84 -6.72
N ALA A 185 9.62 -11.42 -6.12
CA ALA A 185 9.76 -12.58 -5.24
C ALA A 185 10.13 -13.87 -6.01
N PHE A 186 9.72 -13.99 -7.27
CA PHE A 186 10.17 -15.03 -8.19
C PHE A 186 11.67 -14.95 -8.43
N ILE A 187 12.18 -13.76 -8.74
CA ILE A 187 13.62 -13.55 -8.88
C ILE A 187 14.35 -13.92 -7.59
N ALA A 188 13.91 -13.40 -6.44
CA ALA A 188 14.58 -13.64 -5.16
C ALA A 188 14.63 -15.12 -4.74
N ARG A 189 13.57 -15.90 -5.04
CA ARG A 189 13.51 -17.34 -4.71
C ARG A 189 14.33 -18.17 -5.67
N SER A 190 14.18 -17.94 -6.98
CA SER A 190 14.77 -18.80 -8.01
C SER A 190 16.23 -18.45 -8.33
N PHE A 191 16.73 -17.27 -7.96
CA PHE A 191 18.11 -16.85 -8.29
C PHE A 191 19.19 -17.75 -7.67
N LYS A 192 19.01 -18.22 -6.43
CA LYS A 192 20.00 -19.07 -5.74
C LYS A 192 20.14 -20.45 -6.38
N GLU A 193 19.09 -20.94 -7.03
CA GLU A 193 19.02 -22.30 -7.60
C GLU A 193 19.14 -22.29 -9.13
N ALA A 194 19.28 -21.10 -9.74
CA ALA A 194 19.30 -20.96 -11.18
C ALA A 194 20.65 -21.36 -11.80
N SER A 195 20.60 -22.19 -12.83
CA SER A 195 21.74 -22.55 -13.67
C SER A 195 21.35 -22.55 -15.14
N GLY A 196 22.33 -22.29 -16.03
CA GLY A 196 22.13 -22.26 -17.48
C GLY A 196 21.04 -21.29 -17.93
N THR A 197 20.09 -21.77 -18.74
CA THR A 197 19.01 -20.98 -19.34
C THR A 197 18.11 -20.29 -18.31
N SER A 198 17.97 -20.84 -17.10
CA SER A 198 17.14 -20.25 -16.04
C SER A 198 17.67 -18.88 -15.59
N VAL A 199 18.98 -18.65 -15.65
CA VAL A 199 19.60 -17.34 -15.34
C VAL A 199 19.17 -16.30 -16.37
N ASN A 200 19.11 -16.66 -17.65
CA ASN A 200 18.67 -15.76 -18.72
C ASN A 200 17.20 -15.34 -18.53
N VAL A 201 16.34 -16.27 -18.10
CA VAL A 201 14.93 -15.99 -17.78
C VAL A 201 14.83 -15.01 -16.60
N LEU A 202 15.65 -15.18 -15.57
CA LEU A 202 15.68 -14.28 -14.41
C LEU A 202 16.18 -12.88 -14.75
N ILE A 203 17.22 -12.78 -15.59
CA ILE A 203 17.73 -11.48 -16.07
C ILE A 203 16.65 -10.78 -16.90
N PHE A 204 15.96 -11.50 -17.80
CA PHE A 204 14.85 -10.95 -18.56
C PHE A 204 13.70 -10.50 -17.66
N ALA A 205 13.32 -11.30 -16.66
CA ALA A 205 12.30 -10.94 -15.68
C ALA A 205 12.67 -9.67 -14.89
N GLY A 206 13.96 -9.53 -14.53
CA GLY A 206 14.48 -8.32 -13.89
C GLY A 206 14.40 -7.09 -14.78
N LEU A 207 14.76 -7.22 -16.06
CA LEU A 207 14.62 -6.14 -17.04
C LEU A 207 13.15 -5.74 -17.25
N ALA A 208 12.25 -6.72 -17.38
CA ALA A 208 10.82 -6.47 -17.52
C ALA A 208 10.25 -5.75 -16.28
N LEU A 209 10.64 -6.18 -15.08
CA LEU A 209 10.25 -5.52 -13.83
C LEU A 209 10.78 -4.09 -13.75
N PHE A 210 12.03 -3.85 -14.17
CA PHE A 210 12.60 -2.52 -14.24
C PHE A 210 11.80 -1.62 -15.18
N VAL A 211 11.50 -2.06 -16.40
CA VAL A 211 10.72 -1.30 -17.39
C VAL A 211 9.32 -1.01 -16.85
N LEU A 212 8.65 -2.00 -16.27
CA LEU A 212 7.32 -1.82 -15.67
C LEU A 212 7.35 -0.80 -14.53
N THR A 213 8.30 -0.93 -13.61
CA THR A 213 8.44 -0.03 -12.46
C THR A 213 8.77 1.38 -12.93
N PHE A 214 9.66 1.53 -13.91
CA PHE A 214 10.00 2.81 -14.52
C PHE A 214 8.78 3.46 -15.16
N ALA A 215 8.02 2.72 -15.98
CA ALA A 215 6.83 3.22 -16.65
C ALA A 215 5.77 3.70 -15.64
N VAL A 216 5.49 2.91 -14.60
CA VAL A 216 4.52 3.27 -13.54
C VAL A 216 4.97 4.52 -12.79
N ASN A 217 6.24 4.60 -12.38
CA ASN A 217 6.76 5.77 -11.68
C ASN A 217 6.78 7.03 -12.56
N PHE A 218 7.13 6.87 -13.85
CA PHE A 218 7.14 7.96 -14.81
C PHE A 218 5.74 8.50 -15.06
N LEU A 219 4.77 7.61 -15.34
CA LEU A 219 3.35 7.97 -15.50
C LEU A 219 2.80 8.64 -14.24
N GLY A 220 3.13 8.11 -13.06
CA GLY A 220 2.71 8.69 -11.78
C GLY A 220 3.22 10.13 -11.59
N ARG A 221 4.51 10.38 -11.86
CA ARG A 221 5.07 11.74 -11.83
C ARG A 221 4.46 12.66 -12.88
N TRP A 222 4.21 12.15 -14.08
CA TRP A 222 3.64 12.93 -15.17
C TRP A 222 2.19 13.36 -14.88
N ILE A 223 1.38 12.47 -14.30
CA ILE A 223 0.00 12.79 -13.88
C ILE A 223 0.02 13.81 -12.73
N ALA A 224 0.89 13.61 -11.73
CA ALA A 224 1.02 14.53 -10.60
C ALA A 224 1.39 15.95 -11.02
N THR A 225 2.31 16.10 -11.97
CA THR A 225 2.75 17.43 -12.47
C THR A 225 1.69 18.13 -13.31
N ARG A 226 0.77 17.40 -13.94
CA ARG A 226 -0.37 17.97 -14.68
C ARG A 226 -1.54 18.39 -13.79
N GLY A 227 -1.67 17.79 -12.60
CA GLY A 227 -2.72 18.12 -11.63
C GLY A 227 -2.45 19.38 -10.81
N VAL A 228 -1.29 20.04 -10.98
CA VAL A 228 -1.04 21.36 -10.40
C VAL A 228 -1.87 22.37 -11.20
N ALA A 229 -3.07 22.67 -10.70
CA ALA A 229 -3.81 23.84 -11.17
C ALA A 229 -2.90 25.06 -10.98
N LYS A 230 -2.52 25.69 -12.09
CA LYS A 230 -1.81 26.97 -12.05
C LYS A 230 -2.77 28.01 -11.49
N GLY A 231 -2.41 28.56 -10.32
CA GLY A 231 -2.80 29.89 -9.84
C GLY A 231 -4.29 30.10 -9.64
#